data_AF-A0A7T8DV87-F1
#
_entry.id   AF-A0A7T8DV87-F1
#
_cell.length_a   1.000
_cell.length_b   1.000
_cell.length_c   1.000
_cell.angle_alpha   90.00
_cell.angle_beta   90.00
_cell.angle_gamma   90.00
#
_symmetry.space_group_name_H-M   'P 1'
#
loop_
_entity.id
_entity.type
_entity.pdbx_description
1 polymer ?
#
loop_
_entity_poly.entity_id
_entity_poly.type
_entity_poly.pdbx_seq_one_letter_code
_entity_poly.pdbx_strand_id
1 'polypeptide(L)' 'MEKKMAEIFKFVHILTIFFSHIVLVTSDNKIFCYTTDDCDSNICGKAFVMRCRLFLCLCELPKK' A
#
# COMPACT_ATOMS: atom_id res chain seq x y z
N MET A 1 28.89 11.06 23.07
CA MET A 1 28.51 10.66 21.70
C MET A 1 27.56 9.46 21.70
N GLU A 2 27.77 8.47 22.58
CA GLU A 2 26.98 7.23 22.67
C GLU A 2 25.48 7.45 22.95
N LYS A 3 25.10 8.41 23.80
CA LYS A 3 23.68 8.68 24.10
C LYS A 3 22.87 9.08 22.86
N LYS A 4 23.46 9.87 21.94
CA LYS A 4 22.80 10.28 20.70
C LYS A 4 22.58 9.11 19.75
N MET A 5 23.53 8.17 19.71
CA MET A 5 23.42 6.99 18.85
C MET A 5 22.30 6.07 19.33
N ALA A 6 22.14 5.91 20.65
CA ALA A 6 21.05 5.15 21.25
C ALA A 6 19.67 5.76 20.96
N GLU A 7 19.54 7.09 20.97
CA GLU A 7 18.28 7.77 20.62
C GLU A 7 17.92 7.62 19.14
N ILE A 8 18.91 7.73 18.25
CA ILE A 8 18.72 7.50 16.81
C ILE A 8 18.26 6.06 16.56
N PHE A 9 18.88 5.07 17.21
CA PHE A 9 18.46 3.67 17.07
C PHE A 9 17.02 3.44 17.54
N LYS A 10 16.62 4.04 18.67
CA LYS A 10 15.22 3.97 19.15
C LYS A 10 14.26 4.61 18.16
N PHE A 11 14.61 5.77 17.61
CA PHE A 11 13.79 6.46 16.62
C PHE A 11 13.62 5.65 15.33
N VAL A 12 14.71 5.10 14.79
CA VAL A 12 14.67 4.22 13.60
C VAL A 12 13.83 2.98 13.87
N HIS A 13 13.98 2.35 15.04
CA HIS A 13 13.20 1.16 15.40
C HIS A 13 11.69 1.45 15.45
N ILE A 14 11.30 2.57 16.06
CA ILE A 14 9.89 2.99 16.11
C ILE A 14 9.37 3.29 14.70
N LEU A 15 10.16 3.95 13.83
CA LEU A 15 9.81 4.18 12.44
C LEU A 15 9.62 2.86 11.68
N THR A 16 10.50 1.89 11.85
CA THR A 16 10.37 0.57 11.21
C THR A 16 9.08 -0.13 11.64
N ILE A 17 8.76 -0.10 12.94
CA ILE A 17 7.50 -0.65 13.45
C ILE A 17 6.30 0.09 12.82
N PHE A 18 6.33 1.42 12.80
CA PHE A 18 5.27 2.24 12.21
C PHE A 18 5.05 1.91 10.72
N PHE A 19 6.11 1.85 9.92
CA PHE A 19 6.01 1.49 8.50
C PHE A 19 5.57 0.04 8.29
N SER A 20 6.01 -0.90 9.15
CA SER A 20 5.55 -2.29 9.07
C SER A 20 4.04 -2.42 9.29
N HIS A 21 3.48 -1.64 10.23
CA HIS A 21 2.04 -1.57 10.45
C HIS A 21 1.30 -0.92 9.29
N ILE A 22 1.86 0.14 8.68
CA ILE A 22 1.28 0.71 7.45
C ILE A 22 1.21 -0.37 6.37
N VAL A 23 2.31 -1.08 6.13
CA VAL A 23 2.36 -2.16 5.12
C VAL A 23 1.31 -3.22 5.40
N LEU A 24 1.18 -3.68 6.64
CA LEU A 24 0.17 -4.66 7.07
C LEU A 24 -1.28 -4.17 6.84
N VAL A 25 -1.60 -2.94 7.23
CA VAL A 25 -2.94 -2.37 7.01
C VAL A 25 -3.22 -2.18 5.52
N THR A 26 -2.19 -1.86 4.75
CA THR A 26 -2.28 -1.70 3.30
C THR A 26 -2.21 -3.02 2.52
N SER A 27 -1.85 -4.14 3.16
CA SER A 27 -1.89 -5.47 2.52
C SER A 27 -3.25 -6.14 2.70
N ASP A 28 -3.94 -5.91 3.82
CA ASP A 28 -5.30 -6.42 4.04
C ASP A 28 -6.33 -5.69 3.19
N ASN A 29 -6.10 -4.40 2.95
CA ASN A 29 -6.80 -3.69 1.90
C ASN A 29 -6.06 -3.99 0.59
N LYS A 30 -6.67 -4.76 -0.34
CA LYS A 30 -6.18 -4.95 -1.72
C LYS A 30 -6.21 -3.65 -2.56
N ILE A 31 -5.83 -2.54 -1.95
CA ILE A 31 -5.58 -1.25 -2.54
C ILE A 31 -4.22 -1.28 -3.23
N PHE A 32 -3.26 -2.04 -2.73
CA PHE A 32 -1.96 -2.19 -3.38
C PHE A 32 -1.95 -3.32 -4.41
N CYS A 33 -1.25 -3.10 -5.51
CA CYS A 33 -1.12 -4.06 -6.60
C CYS A 33 0.24 -3.96 -7.29
N TYR A 34 0.71 -5.06 -7.87
CA TYR A 34 1.80 -5.07 -8.85
C TYR A 34 1.25 -5.25 -10.27
N THR A 35 0.18 -6.01 -10.38
CA THR A 35 -0.55 -6.34 -11.59
C THR A 35 -2.04 -6.11 -11.37
N THR A 36 -2.82 -5.98 -12.45
CA THR A 36 -4.27 -5.79 -12.35
C THR A 36 -4.97 -6.98 -11.69
N ASP A 37 -4.38 -8.18 -11.75
CA ASP A 37 -4.94 -9.41 -11.17
C ASP A 37 -4.86 -9.43 -9.64
N ASP A 38 -4.00 -8.59 -9.05
CA ASP A 38 -3.91 -8.42 -7.59
C ASP A 38 -5.13 -7.67 -7.03
N CYS A 39 -5.87 -6.96 -7.90
CA CYS A 39 -6.99 -6.14 -7.50
C CYS A 39 -8.32 -6.92 -7.52
N ASP A 40 -9.18 -6.67 -6.53
CA ASP A 40 -10.48 -7.34 -6.47
C ASP A 40 -11.43 -6.78 -7.54
N SER A 41 -11.77 -7.60 -8.53
CA SER A 41 -12.54 -7.15 -9.71
C SER A 41 -13.97 -6.69 -9.40
N ASN A 42 -14.50 -7.03 -8.22
CA ASN A 42 -15.92 -6.83 -7.87
C ASN A 42 -16.20 -5.55 -7.07
N ILE A 43 -15.21 -4.70 -6.82
CA ILE A 43 -15.38 -3.46 -6.03
C ILE A 43 -15.87 -2.30 -6.92
N CYS A 44 -15.56 -2.31 -8.21
CA CYS A 44 -15.93 -1.23 -9.12
C CYS A 44 -17.39 -1.34 -9.58
N GLY A 45 -18.06 -0.19 -9.74
CA GLY A 45 -19.41 -0.14 -10.32
C GLY A 45 -19.42 -0.63 -11.78
N LYS A 46 -20.58 -1.07 -12.29
CA LYS A 46 -20.76 -1.75 -13.60
C LYS A 46 -20.15 -1.06 -14.84
N ALA A 47 -19.81 0.23 -14.77
CA ALA A 47 -19.22 1.01 -15.86
C ALA A 47 -17.68 1.18 -15.77
N PHE A 48 -17.06 0.68 -14.70
CA PHE A 48 -15.64 0.84 -14.42
C PHE A 48 -14.96 -0.51 -14.32
N VAL A 49 -13.70 -0.55 -14.76
CA VAL A 49 -12.82 -1.71 -14.62
C VAL A 49 -11.73 -1.38 -13.62
N MET A 50 -11.46 -2.32 -12.72
CA MET A 50 -10.35 -2.22 -11.79
C MET A 50 -9.03 -2.35 -12.57
N ARG A 51 -8.09 -1.44 -12.35
CA ARG A 51 -6.75 -1.46 -12.96
C ARG A 51 -5.69 -1.15 -11.92
N CYS A 52 -4.53 -1.79 -12.08
CA CYS A 52 -3.37 -1.44 -11.28
C CYS A 52 -2.63 -0.25 -11.89
N ARG A 53 -2.50 0.85 -11.15
CA ARG A 53 -1.78 2.05 -11.57
C ARG A 53 -0.99 2.63 -10.41
N LEU A 54 0.31 2.89 -10.62
CA LEU A 54 1.20 3.41 -9.57
C LEU A 54 1.14 2.59 -8.26
N PHE A 55 1.11 1.26 -8.42
CA PHE A 55 0.96 0.31 -7.32
C PHE A 55 -0.38 0.38 -6.56
N LEU A 56 -1.40 1.03 -7.13
CA LEU A 56 -2.72 1.18 -6.54
C LEU A 56 -3.81 0.63 -7.46
N CYS A 57 -4.76 -0.10 -6.87
CA CYS A 57 -5.99 -0.55 -7.51
C CYS A 57 -6.96 0.62 -7.64
N LEU A 58 -7.26 1.01 -8.88
CA LEU A 58 -8.13 2.13 -9.20
C LEU A 58 -9.24 1.68 -10.15
N CYS A 59 -10.46 2.18 -9.93
CA CYS A 59 -11.56 2.03 -10.87
C CYS A 59 -11.39 3.03 -12.02
N GLU A 60 -11.07 2.55 -13.21
CA GLU A 60 -10.92 3.35 -14.43
C GLU A 60 -12.02 3.03 -15.45
N LEU A 61 -12.32 3.95 -16.36
CA LEU A 61 -13.20 3.65 -17.50
C LEU A 61 -12.52 2.59 -18.41
N PRO A 62 -13.27 1.63 -18.95
CA PRO A 62 -12.71 0.68 -19.91
C PRO A 62 -12.18 1.46 -21.12
N LYS A 63 -10.89 1.29 -21.45
CA LYS A 63 -10.34 1.81 -22.69
C LYS A 63 -11.02 1.08 -23.85
N LYS A 64 -11.63 1.88 -24.72
CA LYS A 64 -12.36 1.45 -25.92
C LYS A 64 -11.42 0.86 -26.95
#